data_AF-A0A0G0GV70-F1
#
_entry.id   AF-A0A0G0GV70-F1
#
_cell.length_a   1.000
_cell.length_b   1.000
_cell.length_c   1.000
_cell.angle_alpha   90.00
_cell.angle_beta   90.00
_cell.angle_gamma   90.00
#
_symmetry.space_group_name_H-M   'P 1'
#
loop_
_entity.id
_entity.type
_entity.pdbx_description
1 polymer ?
#
loop_
_entity_poly.entity_id
_entity_poly.type
_entity_poly.pdbx_seq_one_letter_code
_entity_poly.pdbx_strand_id
1 'polypeptide(L)'
;MSSRHKIYAIKYLNRNGHIRHVLRIGNKAIYQSLEDLGLYPNKSLTIEFPQIPNKYLSSFIRGYFDGDGCVYLYRSVGKKGRLIIRKLSVIFTSGSNKFLMGLLRALRDNLMLKQVKIYNSHRSFQLRFATADSVNIFKFMYKDSPSELFLRRKYDIFQRYFKLKRPSGEVANTAVCKTAIRRFESGLGLKNK
;
A
#
# COMPACT_ATOMS: atom_id res chain seq x y z
N MET A 1 4.40 -14.38 20.83
CA MET A 1 3.39 -15.43 20.55
C MET A 1 3.67 -16.01 19.18
N SER A 2 3.96 -17.31 19.08
CA SER A 2 4.20 -17.97 17.79
C SER A 2 2.90 -18.63 17.32
N SER A 3 2.38 -18.21 16.17
CA SER A 3 1.18 -18.82 15.58
C SER A 3 1.47 -20.27 15.18
N ARG A 4 0.56 -21.20 15.50
CA ARG A 4 0.61 -22.61 15.05
C ARG A 4 -0.08 -22.82 13.70
N HIS A 5 -0.60 -21.77 13.06
CA HIS A 5 -1.29 -21.89 11.78
C HIS A 5 -0.33 -22.27 10.66
N LYS A 6 -0.65 -23.35 9.94
CA LYS A 6 0.15 -23.81 8.81
C LYS A 6 -0.04 -22.87 7.61
N ILE A 7 1.07 -22.38 7.07
CA ILE A 7 1.11 -21.70 5.78
C ILE A 7 1.48 -22.75 4.73
N TYR A 8 0.59 -22.97 3.76
CA TYR A 8 0.79 -23.95 2.70
C TYR A 8 1.54 -23.33 1.54
N ALA A 9 2.51 -24.05 0.96
CA ALA A 9 3.17 -23.68 -0.30
C ALA A 9 2.58 -24.53 -1.43
N ILE A 10 1.97 -23.87 -2.41
CA ILE A 10 1.38 -24.50 -3.60
C ILE A 10 2.33 -24.23 -4.77
N LYS A 11 2.87 -25.30 -5.35
CA LYS A 11 3.67 -25.25 -6.59
C LYS A 11 2.73 -25.44 -7.78
N TYR A 12 2.93 -24.68 -8.83
CA TYR A 12 2.21 -24.89 -10.08
C TYR A 12 2.93 -25.94 -10.93
N LEU A 13 2.18 -26.66 -11.76
CA LEU A 13 2.72 -27.65 -12.70
C LEU A 13 3.41 -27.02 -13.92
N ASN A 14 3.13 -25.74 -14.21
CA ASN A 14 3.75 -25.04 -15.33
C ASN A 14 5.15 -24.53 -14.98
N ARG A 15 6.07 -24.56 -15.96
CA ARG A 15 7.47 -24.14 -15.76
C ARG A 15 7.64 -22.68 -15.32
N ASN A 16 6.67 -21.81 -15.62
CA ASN A 16 6.69 -20.37 -15.29
C ASN A 16 5.88 -20.02 -14.03
N GLY A 17 5.33 -21.00 -13.32
CA GLY A 17 4.50 -20.74 -12.16
C GLY A 17 5.31 -20.41 -10.92
N HIS A 18 4.98 -19.32 -10.25
CA HIS A 18 5.59 -18.96 -8.98
C HIS A 18 4.94 -19.71 -7.82
N ILE A 19 5.72 -20.09 -6.82
CA ILE A 19 5.20 -20.71 -5.59
C ILE A 19 4.20 -19.74 -4.93
N ARG A 20 2.98 -20.21 -4.67
CA ARG A 20 1.96 -19.47 -3.95
C ARG A 20 1.92 -19.93 -2.50
N HIS A 21 2.02 -18.98 -1.57
CA HIS A 21 1.75 -19.25 -0.16
C HIS A 21 0.29 -18.97 0.18
N VAL A 22 -0.34 -19.86 0.93
CA VAL A 22 -1.75 -19.77 1.33
C VAL A 22 -1.90 -19.96 2.84
N LEU A 23 -2.52 -18.97 3.48
CA LEU A 23 -3.06 -19.08 4.83
C LEU A 23 -4.58 -19.28 4.72
N ARG A 24 -5.09 -20.33 5.35
CA ARG A 24 -6.54 -20.59 5.45
C ARG A 24 -6.95 -20.43 6.91
N ILE A 25 -7.97 -19.61 7.13
CA ILE A 25 -8.56 -19.40 8.46
C ILE A 25 -10.04 -19.74 8.33
N GLY A 26 -10.44 -20.88 8.90
CA GLY A 26 -11.84 -21.29 8.99
C GLY A 26 -12.37 -20.96 10.38
N ASN A 27 -12.97 -19.78 10.54
CA ASN A 27 -13.56 -19.37 11.80
C ASN A 27 -14.92 -18.70 11.54
N LYS A 28 -15.99 -19.29 12.07
CA LYS A 28 -17.37 -18.85 11.84
C LYS A 28 -17.62 -17.45 12.40
N ALA A 29 -17.07 -17.12 13.57
CA ALA A 29 -17.24 -15.80 14.18
C ALA A 29 -16.55 -14.70 13.35
N ILE A 30 -15.34 -14.96 12.85
CA ILE A 30 -14.65 -14.03 11.94
C ILE A 30 -15.44 -13.85 10.64
N TYR A 31 -15.93 -14.95 10.06
CA TYR A 31 -16.73 -14.90 8.84
C TYR A 31 -17.99 -14.04 9.03
N GLN A 32 -18.76 -14.28 10.09
CA GLN A 32 -19.97 -13.51 10.39
C GLN A 32 -19.63 -12.02 10.61
N SER A 33 -18.56 -11.73 11.36
CA SER A 33 -18.12 -10.35 11.60
C SER A 33 -17.77 -9.63 10.30
N LEU A 34 -17.22 -10.33 9.31
CA LEU A 34 -16.91 -9.76 8.00
C LEU A 34 -18.17 -9.53 7.16
N GLU A 35 -19.15 -10.42 7.23
CA GLU A 35 -20.46 -10.23 6.60
C GLU A 35 -21.18 -9.02 7.18
N ASP A 36 -21.16 -8.83 8.50
CA ASP A 36 -21.77 -7.68 9.18
C ASP A 36 -21.09 -6.35 8.77
N LEU A 37 -19.82 -6.41 8.34
CA LEU A 37 -19.07 -5.30 7.75
C LEU A 37 -19.28 -5.14 6.23
N GLY A 38 -20.16 -5.94 5.63
CA GLY A 38 -20.54 -5.88 4.21
C GLY A 38 -19.66 -6.71 3.27
N LEU A 39 -18.85 -7.64 3.78
CA LEU A 39 -17.99 -8.50 2.96
C LEU A 39 -18.65 -9.85 2.66
N TYR A 40 -19.34 -9.94 1.52
CA TYR A 40 -20.03 -11.15 1.06
C TYR A 40 -19.28 -11.91 -0.04
N PRO A 41 -19.65 -13.18 -0.33
CA PRO A 41 -19.25 -13.86 -1.56
C PRO A 41 -19.55 -13.03 -2.82
N ASN A 42 -18.80 -13.27 -3.91
CA ASN A 42 -18.90 -12.48 -5.15
C ASN A 42 -18.70 -10.96 -4.97
N LYS A 43 -17.92 -10.57 -3.95
CA LYS A 43 -17.61 -9.18 -3.59
C LYS A 43 -17.21 -8.27 -4.75
N SER A 44 -16.62 -8.78 -5.83
CA SER A 44 -16.30 -7.94 -7.00
C SER A 44 -17.53 -7.23 -7.60
N LEU A 45 -18.73 -7.79 -7.41
CA LEU A 45 -19.98 -7.25 -7.94
C LEU A 45 -20.75 -6.40 -6.92
N THR A 46 -20.59 -6.71 -5.63
CA THR A 46 -21.45 -6.19 -4.56
C THR A 46 -20.74 -5.27 -3.57
N ILE A 47 -19.41 -5.34 -3.46
CA ILE A 47 -18.69 -4.62 -2.42
C ILE A 47 -18.67 -3.11 -2.68
N GLU A 48 -18.98 -2.37 -1.64
CA GLU A 48 -18.85 -0.91 -1.59
C GLU A 48 -17.78 -0.54 -0.55
N PHE A 49 -17.28 0.69 -0.62
CA PHE A 49 -16.33 1.15 0.38
C PHE A 49 -17.06 1.31 1.72
N PRO A 50 -16.63 0.64 2.80
CA PRO A 50 -17.36 0.68 4.06
C PRO A 50 -17.25 2.05 4.74
N GLN A 51 -18.16 2.33 5.67
CA GLN A 51 -18.04 3.49 6.55
C GLN A 51 -16.99 3.20 7.62
N ILE A 52 -15.93 4.00 7.66
CA ILE A 52 -14.78 3.77 8.54
C ILE A 52 -14.56 4.99 9.41
N PRO A 53 -14.54 4.86 10.74
CA PRO A 53 -14.17 5.97 11.61
C PRO A 53 -12.80 6.53 11.22
N ASN A 54 -12.69 7.87 11.15
CA ASN A 54 -11.47 8.54 10.66
C ASN A 54 -10.17 8.06 11.33
N LYS A 55 -10.23 7.72 12.63
CA LYS A 55 -9.08 7.16 13.38
C LYS A 55 -8.53 5.83 12.84
N TYR A 56 -9.35 5.06 12.12
CA TYR A 56 -8.97 3.77 11.52
C TYR A 56 -8.75 3.83 10.01
N LEU A 57 -9.14 4.93 9.36
CA LEU A 57 -9.13 5.07 7.91
C LEU A 57 -7.73 4.87 7.31
N SER A 58 -6.70 5.48 7.90
CA SER A 58 -5.31 5.32 7.43
C SER A 58 -4.84 3.87 7.49
N SER A 59 -5.18 3.15 8.56
CA SER A 59 -4.84 1.73 8.74
C SER A 59 -5.61 0.82 7.80
N PHE A 60 -6.90 1.09 7.56
CA PHE A 60 -7.70 0.34 6.59
C PHE A 60 -7.15 0.51 5.18
N ILE A 61 -6.92 1.76 4.74
CA ILE A 61 -6.38 2.04 3.41
C ILE A 61 -4.99 1.43 3.23
N ARG A 62 -4.15 1.45 4.27
CA ARG A 62 -2.85 0.74 4.27
C ARG A 62 -3.02 -0.77 4.10
N GLY A 63 -3.91 -1.39 4.86
CA GLY A 63 -4.18 -2.83 4.76
C GLY A 63 -4.68 -3.24 3.38
N TYR A 64 -5.65 -2.49 2.83
CA TYR A 64 -6.15 -2.70 1.48
C TYR A 64 -5.07 -2.47 0.42
N PHE A 65 -4.28 -1.39 0.56
CA PHE A 65 -3.14 -1.12 -0.30
C PHE A 65 -2.13 -2.26 -0.25
N ASP A 66 -1.86 -2.85 0.90
CA ASP A 66 -0.92 -3.95 1.05
C ASP A 66 -1.43 -5.27 0.43
N GLY A 67 -2.73 -5.53 0.50
CA GLY A 67 -3.38 -6.63 -0.19
C GLY A 67 -3.39 -6.46 -1.72
N ASP A 68 -4.13 -5.47 -2.21
CA ASP A 68 -4.52 -5.33 -3.63
C ASP A 68 -3.90 -4.12 -4.33
N GLY A 69 -3.21 -3.25 -3.58
CA GLY A 69 -2.52 -2.10 -4.13
C GLY A 69 -1.18 -2.43 -4.79
N CYS A 70 -0.62 -1.44 -5.48
CA CYS A 70 0.69 -1.51 -6.11
C CYS A 70 1.40 -0.15 -5.96
N VAL A 71 2.70 -0.18 -5.69
CA VAL A 71 3.57 0.99 -5.80
C VAL A 71 4.72 0.64 -6.71
N TYR A 72 5.07 1.59 -7.56
CA TYR A 72 6.14 1.41 -8.51
C TYR A 72 6.82 2.72 -8.84
N LEU A 73 8.10 2.59 -9.16
CA LEU A 73 9.01 3.68 -9.39
C LEU A 73 9.48 3.61 -10.84
N TYR A 74 8.95 4.48 -11.68
CA TYR A 74 9.40 4.62 -13.06
C TYR A 74 10.76 5.30 -13.09
N ARG A 75 11.68 4.68 -13.82
CA ARG A 75 13.06 5.12 -13.94
C ARG A 75 13.48 5.10 -15.40
N SER A 76 14.41 5.97 -15.73
CA SER A 76 15.12 5.97 -17.01
C SER A 76 16.60 6.20 -16.77
N VAL A 77 17.43 5.87 -17.76
CA VAL A 77 18.86 6.14 -17.74
C VAL A 77 19.13 7.34 -18.64
N GLY A 78 19.81 8.37 -18.11
CA GLY A 78 20.21 9.55 -18.87
C GLY A 78 21.43 9.30 -19.75
N LYS A 79 21.78 10.28 -20.60
CA LYS A 79 22.89 10.21 -21.57
C LYS A 79 24.27 9.84 -20.99
N LYS A 80 24.48 9.98 -19.67
CA LYS A 80 25.73 9.65 -18.95
C LYS A 80 25.56 8.51 -17.94
N GLY A 81 24.62 7.59 -18.17
CA GLY A 81 24.36 6.47 -17.23
C GLY A 81 23.66 6.87 -15.93
N ARG A 82 23.38 8.17 -15.71
CA ARG A 82 22.71 8.65 -14.49
C ARG A 82 21.29 8.11 -14.41
N LEU A 83 20.95 7.51 -13.27
CA LEU A 83 19.58 7.10 -12.96
C LEU A 83 18.68 8.34 -12.80
N ILE A 84 17.58 8.38 -13.55
CA ILE A 84 16.56 9.43 -13.48
C ILE A 84 15.27 8.84 -12.93
N ILE A 85 14.74 9.45 -11.88
CA ILE A 85 13.43 9.10 -11.34
C ILE A 85 12.36 9.89 -12.08
N ARG A 86 11.52 9.20 -12.85
CA ARG A 86 10.49 9.83 -13.68
C ARG A 86 9.18 10.01 -12.93
N LYS A 87 8.75 8.97 -12.20
CA LYS A 87 7.45 8.97 -11.52
C LYS A 87 7.42 7.96 -10.38
N LEU A 88 6.91 8.38 -9.22
CA LEU A 88 6.38 7.48 -8.21
C LEU A 88 4.89 7.33 -8.48
N SER A 89 4.37 6.11 -8.38
CA SER A 89 2.97 5.87 -8.69
C SER A 89 2.39 4.83 -7.75
N VAL A 90 1.27 5.18 -7.14
CA VAL A 90 0.45 4.34 -6.28
C VAL A 90 -0.80 3.95 -7.05
N ILE A 91 -1.16 2.67 -7.02
CA ILE A 91 -2.33 2.13 -7.69
C ILE A 91 -3.13 1.33 -6.68
N PHE A 92 -4.43 1.55 -6.66
CA PHE A 92 -5.41 0.65 -6.03
C PHE A 92 -6.17 -0.09 -7.12
N THR A 93 -6.36 -1.39 -6.96
CA THR A 93 -7.05 -2.24 -7.94
C THR A 93 -8.21 -2.95 -7.27
N SER A 94 -9.39 -2.93 -7.90
CA SER A 94 -10.56 -3.67 -7.41
C SER A 94 -11.34 -4.28 -8.55
N GLY A 95 -12.03 -5.39 -8.29
CA GLY A 95 -13.09 -5.88 -9.17
C GLY A 95 -14.36 -5.02 -9.14
N SER A 96 -14.53 -4.17 -8.11
CA SER A 96 -15.68 -3.29 -7.93
C SER A 96 -15.31 -1.83 -8.20
N ASN A 97 -15.96 -1.23 -9.21
CA ASN A 97 -15.82 0.20 -9.49
C ASN A 97 -16.39 1.06 -8.35
N LYS A 98 -17.52 0.65 -7.76
CA LYS A 98 -18.16 1.33 -6.64
C LYS A 98 -17.23 1.45 -5.44
N PHE A 99 -16.50 0.38 -5.13
CA PHE A 99 -15.51 0.39 -4.06
C PHE A 99 -14.40 1.43 -4.32
N LEU A 100 -13.85 1.49 -5.53
CA LEU A 100 -12.80 2.48 -5.85
C LEU A 100 -13.33 3.92 -5.85
N MET A 101 -14.59 4.16 -6.23
CA MET A 101 -15.23 5.47 -6.12
C MET A 101 -15.35 5.89 -4.64
N GLY A 102 -15.78 4.97 -3.76
CA GLY A 102 -15.81 5.22 -2.32
C GLY A 102 -14.44 5.49 -1.72
N LEU A 103 -13.43 4.68 -2.10
CA LEU A 103 -12.03 4.90 -1.68
C LEU A 103 -11.50 6.26 -2.14
N LEU A 104 -11.78 6.66 -3.38
CA LEU A 104 -11.36 7.96 -3.91
C LEU A 104 -11.99 9.11 -3.12
N ARG A 105 -13.29 9.02 -2.79
CA ARG A 105 -13.97 10.02 -1.94
C ARG A 105 -13.31 10.11 -0.57
N ALA A 106 -13.18 8.98 0.13
CA ALA A 106 -12.56 8.95 1.46
C ALA A 106 -11.12 9.52 1.46
N LEU A 107 -10.34 9.25 0.42
CA LEU A 107 -9.01 9.83 0.25
C LEU A 107 -9.07 11.35 0.03
N ARG A 108 -9.98 11.86 -0.80
CA ARG A 108 -10.12 13.29 -1.10
C ARG A 108 -10.67 14.10 0.07
N ASP A 109 -11.52 13.50 0.90
CA ASP A 109 -12.05 14.13 2.10
C ASP A 109 -10.95 14.36 3.16
N ASN A 110 -9.85 13.61 3.07
CA ASN A 110 -8.73 13.67 4.02
C ASN A 110 -7.43 14.24 3.42
N LEU A 111 -7.34 14.33 2.08
CA LEU A 111 -6.13 14.72 1.36
C LEU A 111 -6.47 15.59 0.15
N MET A 112 -5.66 16.62 -0.10
CA MET A 112 -5.71 17.39 -1.33
C MET A 112 -5.08 16.59 -2.47
N LEU A 113 -5.90 15.87 -3.24
CA LEU A 113 -5.49 15.02 -4.37
C LEU A 113 -5.96 15.59 -5.71
N LYS A 114 -5.10 15.49 -6.72
CA LYS A 114 -5.41 15.93 -8.09
C LYS A 114 -6.16 14.87 -8.89
N GLN A 115 -5.87 13.60 -8.67
CA GLN A 115 -6.53 12.51 -9.39
C GLN A 115 -8.02 12.42 -9.05
N VAL A 116 -8.83 12.20 -10.10
CA VAL A 116 -10.29 11.99 -10.02
C VAL A 116 -10.76 10.79 -10.84
N LYS A 117 -9.92 10.25 -11.73
CA LYS A 117 -10.32 9.22 -12.70
C LYS A 117 -10.02 7.81 -12.22
N ILE A 118 -10.99 6.92 -12.42
CA ILE A 118 -10.83 5.47 -12.34
C ILE A 118 -10.67 4.93 -13.77
N TYR A 119 -9.74 4.01 -13.95
CA TYR A 119 -9.41 3.40 -15.24
C TYR A 119 -9.93 1.98 -15.30
N ASN A 120 -10.52 1.62 -16.44
CA ASN A 120 -10.84 0.23 -16.75
C ASN A 120 -9.55 -0.53 -17.08
N SER A 121 -9.45 -1.75 -16.56
CA SER A 121 -8.41 -2.73 -16.85
C SER A 121 -9.09 -4.06 -17.20
N HIS A 122 -8.33 -5.09 -17.57
CA HIS A 122 -8.93 -6.40 -17.86
C HIS A 122 -9.57 -6.97 -16.58
N ARG A 123 -10.90 -7.13 -16.60
CA ARG A 123 -11.73 -7.65 -15.49
C ARG A 123 -11.55 -6.94 -14.14
N SER A 124 -11.08 -5.69 -14.16
CA SER A 124 -10.78 -4.93 -12.95
C SER A 124 -10.80 -3.43 -13.23
N PHE A 125 -10.84 -2.64 -12.17
CA PHE A 125 -10.75 -1.19 -12.19
C PHE A 125 -9.50 -0.76 -11.43
N GLN A 126 -8.93 0.38 -11.80
CA GLN A 126 -7.72 0.90 -11.18
C GLN A 126 -7.82 2.39 -10.90
N LEU A 127 -7.46 2.78 -9.68
CA LEU A 127 -7.26 4.16 -9.28
C LEU A 127 -5.76 4.43 -9.20
N ARG A 128 -5.24 5.25 -10.12
CA ARG A 128 -3.80 5.44 -10.33
C ARG A 128 -3.37 6.86 -9.95
N PHE A 129 -2.47 7.01 -8.99
CA PHE A 129 -2.00 8.30 -8.51
C PHE A 129 -0.62 8.65 -9.06
N ALA A 130 -0.44 9.91 -9.45
CA ALA A 130 0.87 10.43 -9.86
C ALA A 130 1.74 10.77 -8.64
N THR A 131 2.97 11.23 -8.89
CA THR A 131 4.00 11.41 -7.86
C THR A 131 3.55 12.23 -6.66
N ALA A 132 2.93 13.39 -6.87
CA ALA A 132 2.51 14.27 -5.76
C ALA A 132 1.46 13.59 -4.87
N ASP A 133 0.37 13.12 -5.47
CA ASP A 133 -0.69 12.38 -4.77
C ASP A 133 -0.14 11.11 -4.09
N SER A 134 0.76 10.38 -4.74
CA SER A 134 1.40 9.18 -4.19
C SER A 134 2.19 9.48 -2.91
N VAL A 135 2.88 10.62 -2.86
CA VAL A 135 3.59 11.06 -1.65
C VAL A 135 2.62 11.41 -0.53
N ASN A 136 1.50 12.08 -0.84
CA ASN A 136 0.48 12.41 0.16
C ASN A 136 -0.19 11.15 0.71
N ILE A 137 -0.54 10.20 -0.16
CA ILE A 137 -1.12 8.91 0.23
C ILE A 137 -0.12 8.09 1.07
N PHE A 138 1.17 8.08 0.71
CA PHE A 138 2.20 7.46 1.55
C PHE A 138 2.21 8.07 2.96
N LYS A 139 2.28 9.40 3.08
CA LYS A 139 2.28 10.07 4.38
C LYS A 139 1.03 9.71 5.18
N PHE A 140 -0.13 9.67 4.52
CA PHE A 140 -1.40 9.30 5.15
C PHE A 140 -1.40 7.86 5.68
N MET A 141 -0.99 6.89 4.85
CA MET A 141 -0.98 5.48 5.22
C MET A 141 0.01 5.16 6.35
N TYR A 142 1.17 5.83 6.39
CA TYR A 142 2.26 5.46 7.30
C TYR A 142 2.52 6.45 8.45
N LYS A 143 1.69 7.50 8.64
CA LYS A 143 1.86 8.54 9.67
C LYS A 143 2.05 7.98 11.08
N ASP A 144 1.15 7.07 11.49
CA ASP A 144 1.06 6.52 12.85
C ASP A 144 1.18 4.99 12.84
N SER A 145 1.80 4.42 11.81
CA SER A 145 1.92 2.97 11.70
C SER A 145 2.91 2.44 12.75
N PRO A 146 2.52 1.42 13.55
CA PRO A 146 3.49 0.60 14.24
C PRO A 146 4.49 0.06 13.21
N SER A 147 5.75 -0.12 13.60
CA SER A 147 6.87 -0.47 12.71
C SER A 147 6.70 -1.79 11.94
N GLU A 148 5.64 -2.57 12.19
CA GLU A 148 5.50 -3.95 11.75
C GLU A 148 4.17 -4.29 11.02
N LEU A 149 3.15 -3.42 11.05
CA LEU A 149 1.84 -3.72 10.42
C LEU A 149 1.73 -3.20 8.99
N PHE A 150 2.70 -3.57 8.14
CA PHE A 150 2.69 -3.31 6.71
C PHE A 150 3.61 -4.24 5.92
N LEU A 151 3.38 -4.37 4.61
CA LEU A 151 4.26 -5.12 3.73
C LEU A 151 5.53 -4.34 3.41
N ARG A 152 6.64 -4.80 4.00
CA ARG A 152 7.97 -4.21 3.84
C ARG A 152 8.36 -3.93 2.38
N ARG A 153 8.08 -4.90 1.49
CA ARG A 153 8.35 -4.79 0.05
C ARG A 153 7.75 -3.54 -0.61
N LYS A 154 6.56 -3.10 -0.18
CA LYS A 154 5.91 -1.90 -0.74
C LYS A 154 6.47 -0.64 -0.09
N TYR A 155 6.64 -0.68 1.24
CA TYR A 155 7.25 0.41 2.00
C TYR A 155 8.66 0.77 1.48
N ASP A 156 9.51 -0.22 1.23
CA ASP A 156 10.88 -0.01 0.77
C ASP A 156 10.96 0.67 -0.61
N ILE A 157 9.95 0.52 -1.46
CA ILE A 157 9.88 1.23 -2.75
C ILE A 157 9.69 2.75 -2.51
N PHE A 158 8.85 3.13 -1.55
CA PHE A 158 8.71 4.52 -1.13
C PHE A 158 10.00 5.06 -0.52
N GLN A 159 10.62 4.30 0.38
CA GLN A 159 11.91 4.69 0.99
C GLN A 159 12.99 4.91 -0.08
N ARG A 160 13.05 4.01 -1.07
CA ARG A 160 13.97 4.15 -2.19
C ARG A 160 13.69 5.41 -3.02
N TYR A 161 12.41 5.74 -3.26
CA TYR A 161 12.05 7.00 -3.91
C TYR A 161 12.55 8.21 -3.12
N PHE A 162 12.30 8.27 -1.81
CA PHE A 162 12.73 9.40 -0.98
C PHE A 162 14.26 9.50 -0.90
N LYS A 163 14.98 8.37 -0.82
CA LYS A 163 16.46 8.36 -0.84
C LYS A 163 17.02 8.90 -2.15
N LEU A 164 16.45 8.51 -3.29
CA LEU A 164 16.93 8.89 -4.63
C LEU A 164 16.52 10.31 -5.05
N LYS A 165 15.47 10.88 -4.46
CA LYS A 165 15.01 12.24 -4.74
C LYS A 165 15.74 13.31 -3.92
N ARG A 166 16.38 12.95 -2.80
CA ARG A 166 17.21 13.91 -2.04
C ARG A 166 18.26 14.50 -3.00
N PRO A 167 18.35 15.83 -3.14
CA PRO A 167 19.50 16.42 -3.80
C PRO A 167 20.75 16.01 -3.02
N SER A 168 21.78 15.58 -3.73
CA SER A 168 23.13 15.44 -3.19
C SER A 168 23.63 16.82 -2.77
N GLY A 169 23.24 17.31 -1.59
CA GLY A 169 23.66 18.62 -1.06
C GLY A 169 22.81 19.27 0.03
N GLU A 170 21.57 18.86 0.30
CA GLU A 170 20.74 19.56 1.31
C GLU A 170 20.68 18.84 2.68
N VAL A 171 21.24 19.51 3.69
CA VAL A 171 21.16 19.14 5.10
C VAL A 171 19.71 19.27 5.58
N ALA A 172 19.22 18.23 6.23
CA ALA A 172 17.81 18.01 6.53
C ALA A 172 17.24 18.98 7.58
N ASN A 173 16.37 19.90 7.15
CA ASN A 173 15.34 20.49 8.01
C ASN A 173 13.94 20.32 7.40
N THR A 174 13.37 19.13 7.57
CA THR A 174 11.93 18.94 7.46
C THR A 174 11.48 17.81 8.38
N ALA A 175 10.74 18.18 9.42
CA ALA A 175 10.32 17.32 10.53
C ALA A 175 9.55 16.04 10.12
N VAL A 176 9.01 16.01 8.90
CA VAL A 176 8.18 14.91 8.38
C VAL A 176 8.97 13.62 8.13
N CYS A 177 10.28 13.70 7.87
CA CYS A 177 11.11 12.51 7.58
C CYS A 177 11.90 12.01 8.81
N LYS A 178 12.25 12.89 9.75
CA LYS A 178 13.01 12.51 10.96
C LYS A 178 12.19 11.62 11.89
N THR A 179 10.89 11.84 12.03
CA THR A 179 10.05 11.04 12.96
C THR A 179 9.84 9.60 12.50
N ALA A 180 9.69 9.36 11.19
CA ALA A 180 9.50 8.02 10.62
C ALA A 180 10.82 7.22 10.55
N ILE A 181 11.95 7.90 10.29
CA ILE A 181 13.27 7.23 10.23
C ILE A 181 13.83 6.98 11.63
N ARG A 182 13.75 7.94 12.56
CA ARG A 182 14.26 7.77 13.93
C ARG A 182 13.54 6.67 14.71
N ARG A 183 12.22 6.52 14.53
CA ARG A 183 11.43 5.43 15.15
C ARG A 183 11.77 4.05 14.57
N PHE A 184 12.21 4.00 13.32
CA PHE A 184 12.63 2.76 12.67
C PHE A 184 14.04 2.34 13.12
N GLU A 185 14.98 3.29 13.24
CA GLU A 185 16.34 3.03 13.73
C GLU A 185 16.37 2.68 15.23
N SER A 186 15.52 3.31 16.05
CA SER A 186 15.40 2.98 17.48
C SER A 186 14.77 1.61 17.75
N GLY A 187 13.96 1.09 16.82
CA GLY A 187 13.30 -0.22 16.94
C GLY A 187 14.14 -1.41 16.45
N LEU A 188 15.26 -1.16 15.76
CA LEU A 188 16.10 -2.20 15.16
C LEU A 188 17.38 -2.54 15.93
N GLY A 189 17.64 -1.90 17.08
CA GLY A 189 18.81 -2.22 17.90
C GLY A 189 20.16 -2.09 17.17
N LEU A 190 20.20 -1.42 16.01
CA LEU A 190 21.44 -1.11 15.30
C LEU A 190 22.08 0.10 15.98
N LYS A 191 22.71 -0.14 17.15
CA LYS A 191 23.77 0.73 17.64
C LYS A 191 24.95 0.57 16.69
N ASN A 192 25.26 1.63 15.95
CA ASN A 192 26.54 1.74 15.25
C ASN A 192 27.67 1.52 16.28
N LYS A 193 28.46 0.48 16.05
CA LYS A 193 29.88 0.49 16.42
C LYS A 193 30.65 0.98 15.20
#